data_AF-A0A1A9NQP0-F1
#
_entry.id   AF-A0A1A9NQP0-F1
#
_cell.length_a   1.000
_cell.length_b   1.000
_cell.length_c   1.000
_cell.angle_alpha   90.00
_cell.angle_beta   90.00
_cell.angle_gamma   90.00
#
_symmetry.space_group_name_H-M   'P 1'
#
loop_
_entity.id
_entity.type
_entity.pdbx_description
1 polymer ?
#
loop_
_entity_poly.entity_id
_entity_poly.type
_entity_poly.pdbx_seq_one_letter_code
_entity_poly.pdbx_strand_id
1 'polypeptide(L)'
;MSHKQANLLHAIFNEPVSANIHWREVESLLKHLGGQVEPSHGARFKVTLNGVTDFLHHPHHSNECTRELIKHLREFLAQAGVSVSTYEAEKGQ
;
A
#
# COMPACT_ATOMS: atom_id res chain seq x y z
N MET A 1 14.47 0.25 6.90
CA MET A 1 13.21 0.92 7.26
C MET A 1 13.37 2.44 7.15
N SER A 2 12.64 3.11 6.26
CA SER A 2 12.66 4.58 6.17
C SER A 2 11.51 5.18 6.99
N HIS A 3 11.74 6.29 7.71
CA HIS A 3 10.68 7.02 8.45
C HIS A 3 9.47 7.33 7.57
N LYS A 4 9.70 7.52 6.27
CA LYS A 4 8.68 7.78 5.27
C LYS A 4 7.66 6.64 5.11
N GLN A 5 8.13 5.38 5.16
CA GLN A 5 7.25 4.22 4.99
C GLN A 5 6.36 3.99 6.21
N ALA A 6 6.89 4.25 7.42
CA ALA A 6 6.08 4.23 8.63
C ALA A 6 4.98 5.30 8.57
N ASN A 7 5.36 6.54 8.23
CA ASN A 7 4.39 7.64 8.12
C ASN A 7 3.33 7.37 7.03
N LEU A 8 3.72 6.71 5.94
CA LEU A 8 2.80 6.28 4.89
C LEU A 8 1.81 5.22 5.40
N LEU A 9 2.26 4.20 6.13
CA LEU A 9 1.35 3.22 6.74
C LEU A 9 0.37 3.88 7.70
N HIS A 10 0.84 4.77 8.58
CA HIS A 10 -0.05 5.57 9.42
C HIS A 10 -1.07 6.34 8.58
N ALA A 11 -0.64 6.99 7.48
CA ALA A 11 -1.53 7.74 6.61
C ALA A 11 -2.58 6.87 5.87
N ILE A 12 -2.25 5.61 5.54
CA ILE A 12 -3.15 4.64 4.92
C ILE A 12 -4.20 4.14 5.93
N PHE A 13 -3.78 3.86 7.16
CA PHE A 13 -4.66 3.34 8.21
C PHE A 13 -5.45 4.42 8.96
N ASN A 14 -5.07 5.70 8.84
CA ASN A 14 -5.77 6.83 9.45
C ASN A 14 -7.11 7.16 8.76
N GLU A 15 -8.09 7.61 9.54
CA GLU A 15 -9.33 8.21 9.03
C GLU A 15 -9.47 9.66 9.53
N PRO A 16 -9.68 10.66 8.63
CA PRO A 16 -9.84 10.54 7.19
C PRO A 16 -8.54 10.18 6.46
N VAL A 17 -8.69 9.55 5.29
CA VAL A 17 -7.58 9.18 4.41
C VAL A 17 -6.85 10.42 3.91
N SER A 18 -5.53 10.46 4.08
CA SER A 18 -4.67 11.55 3.61
C SER A 18 -4.70 11.68 2.08
N ALA A 19 -4.88 12.89 1.57
CA ALA A 19 -5.02 13.15 0.13
C ALA A 19 -3.68 13.27 -0.64
N ASN A 20 -2.52 13.01 0.00
CA ASN A 20 -1.20 13.24 -0.59
C ASN A 20 -0.37 11.95 -0.77
N ILE A 21 -1.02 10.81 -0.99
CA ILE A 21 -0.32 9.52 -1.18
C ILE A 21 -0.06 9.29 -2.67
N HIS A 22 1.21 9.16 -3.06
CA HIS A 22 1.60 8.87 -4.44
C HIS A 22 1.75 7.36 -4.66
N TRP A 23 1.39 6.87 -5.84
CA TRP A 23 1.51 5.45 -6.22
C TRP A 23 2.93 4.91 -6.06
N ARG A 24 3.95 5.71 -6.39
CA ARG A 24 5.36 5.34 -6.17
C ARG A 24 5.68 5.03 -4.70
N GLU A 25 5.03 5.72 -3.76
CA GLU A 25 5.19 5.47 -2.32
C GLU A 25 4.57 4.12 -1.96
N VAL A 26 3.37 3.84 -2.50
CA VAL A 26 2.63 2.58 -2.32
C VAL A 26 3.43 1.40 -2.89
N GLU A 27 3.93 1.51 -4.12
CA GLU A 27 4.77 0.47 -4.72
C GLU A 27 6.03 0.20 -3.89
N SER A 28 6.69 1.27 -3.41
CA SER A 28 7.88 1.16 -2.57
C SER A 28 7.58 0.46 -1.24
N LEU A 29 6.44 0.76 -0.62
CA LEU A 29 5.97 0.08 0.58
C LEU A 29 5.69 -1.40 0.32
N LEU A 30 4.91 -1.72 -0.72
CA LEU A 30 4.57 -3.09 -1.07
C LEU A 30 5.84 -3.93 -1.34
N LYS A 31 6.78 -3.40 -2.13
CA LYS A 31 8.07 -4.06 -2.39
C LYS A 31 8.89 -4.21 -1.11
N HIS A 32 8.86 -3.23 -0.21
CA HIS A 32 9.56 -3.31 1.07
C HIS A 32 9.00 -4.40 1.99
N LEU A 33 7.68 -4.59 1.98
CA LEU A 33 6.99 -5.66 2.71
C LEU A 33 7.19 -7.05 2.08
N GLY A 34 8.01 -7.17 1.02
CA GLY A 34 8.21 -8.42 0.27
C GLY A 34 7.12 -8.71 -0.77
N GLY A 35 6.25 -7.74 -1.04
CA GLY A 35 5.19 -7.86 -2.03
C GLY A 35 5.70 -7.72 -3.47
N GLN A 36 5.09 -8.47 -4.37
CA GLN A 36 5.31 -8.40 -5.80
C GLN A 36 4.26 -7.51 -6.45
N VAL A 37 4.68 -6.58 -7.30
CA VAL A 37 3.81 -5.67 -8.05
C VAL A 37 4.08 -5.85 -9.54
N GLU A 38 3.09 -6.36 -10.26
CA GLU A 38 3.17 -6.66 -11.69
C GLU A 38 2.12 -5.86 -12.47
N PRO A 39 2.49 -5.20 -13.60
CA PRO A 39 1.50 -4.54 -14.44
C PRO A 39 0.54 -5.57 -15.06
N SER A 40 -0.74 -5.22 -15.12
CA SER A 40 -1.81 -6.04 -15.70
C SER A 40 -2.61 -5.26 -16.74
N HIS A 41 -3.53 -5.94 -17.42
CA HIS A 41 -4.36 -5.33 -18.45
C HIS A 41 -5.32 -4.28 -17.84
N GLY A 42 -5.55 -3.18 -18.58
CA GLY A 42 -6.55 -2.17 -18.21
C GLY A 42 -6.11 -1.19 -17.11
N ALA A 43 -4.84 -0.77 -17.10
CA ALA A 43 -4.29 0.16 -16.11
C ALA A 43 -4.44 -0.32 -14.66
N ARG A 44 -4.22 -1.63 -14.45
CA ARG A 44 -4.22 -2.28 -13.14
C ARG A 44 -2.85 -2.87 -12.84
N PHE A 45 -2.57 -3.05 -11.57
CA PHE A 45 -1.40 -3.74 -11.06
C PHE A 45 -1.85 -4.93 -10.24
N LYS A 46 -1.38 -6.12 -10.61
CA LYS A 46 -1.50 -7.31 -9.77
C LYS A 46 -0.50 -7.18 -8.64
N VAL A 47 -0.97 -7.20 -7.41
CA VAL A 47 -0.15 -7.11 -6.20
C VAL A 47 -0.29 -8.41 -5.43
N THR A 48 0.83 -9.02 -5.05
CA THR A 48 0.85 -10.21 -4.20
C THR A 48 1.70 -9.96 -2.97
N LEU A 49 1.14 -10.13 -1.78
CA LEU A 49 1.82 -9.91 -0.49
C LEU A 49 1.40 -10.98 0.50
N ASN A 50 2.35 -11.65 1.16
CA ASN A 50 2.08 -12.73 2.12
C ASN A 50 1.11 -13.83 1.59
N GLY A 51 1.19 -14.13 0.29
CA GLY A 51 0.30 -15.11 -0.36
C GLY A 51 -1.11 -14.60 -0.70
N VAL A 52 -1.44 -13.36 -0.36
CA VAL A 52 -2.68 -12.67 -0.77
C VAL A 52 -2.42 -11.92 -2.07
N THR A 53 -3.26 -12.14 -3.07
CA THR A 53 -3.16 -11.47 -4.38
C THR A 53 -4.41 -10.63 -4.64
N ASP A 54 -4.22 -9.38 -5.05
CA ASP A 54 -5.29 -8.47 -5.45
C ASP A 54 -4.88 -7.58 -6.64
N PHE A 55 -5.84 -6.84 -7.22
CA PHE A 55 -5.62 -5.93 -8.33
C PHE A 55 -5.89 -4.47 -7.92
N LEU A 56 -4.82 -3.69 -7.86
CA LEU A 56 -4.89 -2.25 -7.59
C LEU A 56 -4.99 -1.45 -8.89
N HIS A 57 -5.82 -0.43 -8.89
CA HIS A 57 -5.98 0.47 -10.04
C HIS A 57 -4.86 1.52 -10.08
N HIS A 58 -4.31 1.78 -11.27
CA HIS A 58 -3.38 2.88 -11.47
C HIS A 58 -4.12 4.23 -11.45
N PRO A 59 -3.61 5.25 -10.74
CA PRO A 59 -4.16 6.59 -10.84
C PRO A 59 -3.94 7.19 -12.24
N HIS A 60 -5.01 7.67 -12.87
CA HIS A 60 -5.03 7.97 -14.31
C HIS A 60 -4.33 9.27 -14.75
N HIS A 61 -4.06 10.23 -13.84
CA HIS A 61 -3.56 11.57 -14.24
C HIS A 61 -2.40 12.14 -13.41
N SER A 62 -2.34 11.94 -12.09
CA SER A 62 -1.34 12.65 -11.25
C SER A 62 -0.36 11.75 -10.50
N ASN A 63 -0.35 10.42 -10.74
CA ASN A 63 0.29 9.45 -9.85
C ASN A 63 -0.18 9.52 -8.38
N GLU A 64 -1.18 10.34 -8.06
CA GLU A 64 -1.79 10.49 -6.76
C GLU A 64 -2.90 9.44 -6.58
N CYS A 65 -2.84 8.69 -5.48
CA CYS A 65 -3.81 7.67 -5.16
C CYS A 65 -5.14 8.33 -4.78
N THR A 66 -6.23 7.87 -5.39
CA THR A 66 -7.57 8.28 -4.98
C THR A 66 -7.87 7.73 -3.58
N ARG A 67 -8.81 8.36 -2.88
CA ARG A 67 -9.26 7.87 -1.56
C ARG A 67 -9.79 6.43 -1.65
N GLU A 68 -10.44 6.08 -2.75
CA GLU A 68 -10.93 4.72 -3.01
C GLU A 68 -9.78 3.73 -3.16
N LEU A 69 -8.73 4.09 -3.91
CA LEU A 69 -7.54 3.25 -4.04
C LEU A 69 -6.86 3.03 -2.68
N ILE A 70 -6.78 4.05 -1.83
CA ILE A 70 -6.16 3.94 -0.51
C ILE A 70 -7.00 3.09 0.43
N LYS A 71 -8.34 3.21 0.39
CA LYS A 71 -9.24 2.32 1.15
C LYS A 71 -9.05 0.86 0.72
N HIS A 72 -9.01 0.62 -0.59
CA HIS A 72 -8.78 -0.71 -1.13
C HIS A 72 -7.39 -1.26 -0.73
N LEU A 73 -6.35 -0.42 -0.82
CA LEU A 73 -5.00 -0.76 -0.35
C LEU A 73 -4.98 -1.13 1.13
N ARG A 74 -5.70 -0.38 1.98
CA ARG A 74 -5.82 -0.67 3.42
C ARG A 74 -6.45 -2.04 3.66
N GLU A 75 -7.53 -2.36 2.95
CA GLU A 75 -8.20 -3.66 3.05
C GLU A 75 -7.27 -4.79 2.59
N PHE A 76 -6.57 -4.60 1.47
CA PHE A 76 -5.57 -5.54 0.97
C PHE A 76 -4.43 -5.79 1.98
N LEU A 77 -3.86 -4.71 2.54
CA LEU A 77 -2.79 -4.83 3.55
C LEU A 77 -3.29 -5.58 4.79
N ALA A 78 -4.50 -5.28 5.25
CA ALA A 78 -5.11 -5.98 6.38
C ALA A 78 -5.33 -7.47 6.09
N GLN A 79 -5.79 -7.82 4.88
CA GLN A 79 -5.93 -9.21 4.43
C GLN A 79 -4.59 -9.94 4.36
N ALA A 80 -3.54 -9.25 3.93
CA ALA A 80 -2.16 -9.75 3.90
C ALA A 80 -1.51 -9.84 5.29
N GLY A 81 -2.25 -9.55 6.37
CA GLY A 81 -1.75 -9.60 7.75
C GLY A 81 -0.87 -8.41 8.14
N VAL A 82 -0.81 -7.38 7.31
CA VAL A 82 -0.06 -6.15 7.59
C VAL A 82 -0.98 -5.18 8.33
N SER A 83 -0.61 -4.89 9.57
CA SER A 83 -1.24 -3.85 10.40
C SER A 83 -0.17 -2.86 10.88
N VAL A 84 -0.60 -1.68 11.35
CA VAL A 84 0.30 -0.71 11.99
C VAL A 84 1.09 -1.38 13.12
N SER A 85 0.42 -2.18 13.96
CA SER A 85 1.04 -2.92 15.06
C SER A 85 2.01 -4.01 14.60
N THR A 86 1.68 -4.75 13.54
CA THR A 86 2.60 -5.75 12.95
C THR A 86 3.86 -5.07 12.42
N TYR A 87 3.71 -3.93 11.73
CA TYR A 87 4.83 -3.18 11.17
C TYR A 87 5.71 -2.52 12.24
N GLU A 88 5.12 -2.06 13.35
CA GLU A 88 5.88 -1.56 14.49
C GLU A 88 6.60 -2.67 15.26
N ALA A 89 6.03 -3.88 15.35
CA ALA A 89 6.67 -5.04 15.95
C ALA A 89 7.94 -5.47 15.19
N GLU A 90 7.93 -5.38 13.86
CA GLU A 90 9.12 -5.62 13.02
C GLU A 90 10.22 -4.55 13.17
N LYS A 91 9.94 -3.41 13.82
CA LYS A 91 10.99 -2.44 14.19
C LYS A 91 11.71 -2.78 15.49
N GLY A 92 11.21 -3.74 16.26
CA GLY A 92 11.70 -4.08 17.58
C GLY A 92 12.76 -5.19 17.64
N GLN A 93 13.30 -5.64 16.51
CA GLN A 93 14.35 -6.67 16.46
C GLN A 93 15.65 -6.17 15.83
#